data_AF-A0A6N0LZE1-F1
#
_entry.id   AF-A0A6N0LZE1-F1
#
_cell.length_a   1.000
_cell.length_b   1.000
_cell.length_c   1.000
_cell.angle_alpha   90.00
_cell.angle_beta   90.00
_cell.angle_gamma   90.00
#
_symmetry.space_group_name_H-M   'P 1'
#
loop_
_entity.id
_entity.type
_entity.pdbx_description
1 polymer ?
#
loop_
_entity_poly.entity_id
_entity_poly.type
_entity_poly.pdbx_seq_one_letter_code
_entity_poly.pdbx_strand_id
1 'polypeptide(L)' 'MSKPNFDAMSKTELRAYVIAHQDDQEAFYALADRLTAKPPSGTYPASMTPEEIHKAVLDIIQQKQ' A
#
# COMPACT_ATOMS: atom_id res chain seq x y z
N MET A 1 6.77 -8.77 -27.27
CA MET A 1 6.83 -9.47 -25.97
C MET A 1 5.57 -9.11 -25.22
N SER A 2 4.79 -10.08 -24.74
CA SER A 2 3.61 -9.78 -23.90
C SER A 2 4.07 -9.22 -22.56
N LYS A 3 3.45 -8.13 -22.09
CA LYS A 3 3.67 -7.68 -20.72
C LYS A 3 3.14 -8.75 -19.74
N PRO A 4 3.78 -8.93 -18.58
CA PRO A 4 3.25 -9.77 -17.52
C PRO A 4 1.96 -9.18 -16.94
N ASN A 5 1.12 -10.04 -16.35
CA ASN A 5 -0.03 -9.57 -15.57
C ASN A 5 0.42 -9.18 -14.15
N PHE A 6 0.53 -7.88 -13.88
CA PHE A 6 0.97 -7.35 -12.58
C PHE A 6 -0.01 -7.62 -11.44
N ASP A 7 -1.31 -7.75 -11.74
CA ASP A 7 -2.32 -8.07 -10.73
C ASP A 7 -2.14 -9.50 -10.19
N ALA A 8 -1.72 -10.43 -11.05
CA ALA A 8 -1.47 -11.82 -10.68
C ALA A 8 -0.17 -12.03 -9.88
N MET A 9 0.76 -11.07 -9.91
CA MET A 9 2.00 -11.16 -9.14
C MET A 9 1.77 -10.93 -7.66
N SER A 10 2.53 -11.59 -6.79
CA SER A 10 2.65 -11.17 -5.39
C SER A 10 3.36 -9.80 -5.29
N LYS A 11 3.23 -9.13 -4.14
CA LYS A 11 3.94 -7.87 -3.88
C LYS A 11 5.46 -8.00 -4.03
N THR A 12 6.03 -9.13 -3.62
CA THR A 12 7.49 -9.37 -3.68
C THR A 12 7.95 -9.54 -5.13
N GLU A 13 7.19 -10.30 -5.92
CA GLU A 13 7.46 -10.50 -7.35
C GLU A 13 7.34 -9.19 -8.13
N LEU A 14 6.26 -8.43 -7.89
CA LEU A 14 6.05 -7.13 -8.53
C LEU A 14 7.18 -6.14 -8.17
N ARG A 15 7.64 -6.14 -6.91
CA ARG A 15 8.78 -5.31 -6.49
C ARG A 15 10.08 -5.71 -7.20
N ALA A 16 10.37 -7.00 -7.29
CA ALA A 16 11.55 -7.50 -8.00
C ALA A 16 11.49 -7.12 -9.49
N TYR A 17 10.30 -7.21 -10.10
CA TYR A 17 10.08 -6.83 -11.49
C TYR A 17 10.36 -5.34 -11.73
N VAL A 18 9.80 -4.44 -10.92
CA VAL A 18 10.02 -2.98 -11.04
C VAL A 18 11.50 -2.63 -10.88
N ILE A 19 12.23 -3.30 -9.98
CA ILE A 19 13.67 -3.07 -9.80
C ILE A 19 14.46 -3.45 -11.07
N ALA A 20 14.06 -4.55 -11.73
CA ALA A 20 14.69 -5.02 -12.96
C ALA A 20 14.25 -4.24 -14.21
N HIS A 21 13.10 -3.57 -14.18
CA HIS A 21 12.49 -2.86 -15.31
C HIS A 21 12.11 -1.42 -14.90
N GLN A 22 13.12 -0.61 -14.57
CA GLN A 22 12.91 0.73 -14.01
C GLN A 22 12.17 1.69 -14.96
N ASP A 23 12.25 1.45 -16.26
CA ASP A 23 11.57 2.26 -17.29
C ASP A 23 10.10 1.84 -17.50
N ASP A 24 9.64 0.70 -16.96
CA ASP A 24 8.26 0.26 -17.11
C ASP A 24 7.36 0.97 -16.09
N GLN A 25 6.85 2.13 -16.51
CA GLN A 25 5.94 2.95 -15.72
C GLN A 25 4.68 2.19 -15.26
N GLU A 26 4.20 1.25 -16.07
CA GLU A 26 3.00 0.47 -15.73
C GLU A 26 3.25 -0.44 -14.52
N ALA A 27 4.41 -1.10 -14.48
CA ALA A 27 4.83 -1.90 -13.33
C ALA A 27 5.02 -1.04 -12.07
N PHE A 28 5.58 0.16 -12.23
CA PHE A 28 5.74 1.12 -11.14
C PHE A 28 4.38 1.54 -10.54
N TYR A 29 3.41 1.92 -11.39
CA TYR A 29 2.07 2.30 -10.93
C TYR A 29 1.35 1.13 -10.27
N ALA A 30 1.43 -0.08 -10.83
CA ALA A 30 0.85 -1.28 -10.22
C ALA A 30 1.41 -1.55 -8.81
N LEU A 31 2.71 -1.30 -8.60
CA LEU A 31 3.33 -1.42 -7.27
C LEU A 31 2.88 -0.31 -6.33
N ALA A 32 2.82 0.94 -6.81
CA ALA A 32 2.40 2.10 -6.03
C ALA A 32 0.94 1.95 -5.55
N ASP A 33 0.02 1.60 -6.44
CA ASP A 33 -1.40 1.38 -6.14
C ASP A 33 -1.57 0.27 -5.10
N ARG A 34 -0.79 -0.81 -5.20
CA ARG A 34 -0.82 -1.89 -4.21
C ARG A 34 -0.31 -1.45 -2.83
N LEU A 35 0.62 -0.49 -2.78
CA LEU A 35 1.14 0.05 -1.52
C LEU A 35 0.17 1.07 -0.89
N THR A 36 -0.53 1.88 -1.70
CA THR A 36 -1.49 2.88 -1.25
C THR A 36 -2.87 2.29 -0.94
N ALA A 37 -3.24 1.16 -1.56
CA ALA A 37 -4.46 0.42 -1.24
C ALA A 37 -4.46 -0.12 0.19
N LYS A 38 -3.28 -0.30 0.80
CA LYS A 38 -3.19 -0.61 2.22
C LYS A 38 -3.57 0.64 3.01
N PRO A 39 -4.48 0.54 4.01
CA PRO A 39 -4.75 1.68 4.87
C PRO A 39 -3.42 2.21 5.41
N PRO A 40 -3.20 3.53 5.40
CA PRO A 40 -1.99 4.10 5.97
C PRO A 40 -1.85 3.51 7.36
N SER A 41 -0.72 2.85 7.63
CA SER A 41 -0.37 2.48 8.99
C SER A 41 -0.35 3.79 9.76
N GLY A 42 -1.40 4.03 10.55
CA GLY A 42 -1.60 5.29 11.25
C GLY A 42 -0.30 5.64 11.96
N THR A 43 0.37 6.70 11.52
CA THR A 43 1.55 7.19 12.21
C THR A 43 1.02 8.15 13.25
N TYR A 44 0.87 7.65 14.47
CA TYR A 44 0.31 8.44 15.56
C TYR A 44 1.44 9.24 16.24
N PRO A 45 1.26 10.54 16.50
CA PRO A 45 2.21 11.31 17.28
C PRO A 45 2.47 10.64 18.62
N ALA A 46 3.72 10.68 19.10
CA ALA A 46 4.08 10.18 20.42
C ALA A 46 3.34 10.91 21.57
N SER A 47 2.73 12.06 21.28
CA SER A 47 1.89 12.82 22.20
C SER A 47 0.46 12.28 22.33
N MET A 48 0.00 11.37 21.47
CA MET A 48 -1.32 10.74 21.61
C MET A 48 -1.29 9.66 22.68
N THR A 49 -2.29 9.67 23.53
CA THR A 49 -2.54 8.62 24.51
C THR A 49 -3.07 7.35 23.83
N PRO A 50 -2.94 6.18 24.47
CA PRO A 50 -3.50 4.93 23.93
C PRO A 50 -5.00 5.00 23.62
N GLU A 51 -5.79 5.74 24.40
CA GLU A 51 -7.23 5.90 24.17
C GLU A 51 -7.52 6.72 22.90
N GLU A 52 -6.76 7.79 22.66
CA GLU A 52 -6.90 8.62 21.47
C GLU A 52 -6.53 7.84 20.19
N ILE A 53 -5.48 7.00 20.28
CA ILE A 53 -5.10 6.09 19.19
C ILE A 53 -6.23 5.09 18.93
N HIS A 54 -6.79 4.47 19.98
CA HIS A 54 -7.86 3.49 19.86
C HIS A 54 -9.10 4.09 19.19
N LYS A 55 -9.49 5.30 19.59
CA LYS A 55 -10.60 6.04 18.96
C LYS A 55 -10.32 6.33 17.48
N ALA A 56 -9.13 6.81 17.14
CA ALA A 56 -8.77 7.11 15.76
C ALA A 56 -8.77 5.85 14.86
N VAL A 57 -8.35 4.70 15.37
CA VAL A 57 -8.43 3.42 14.64
C VAL A 57 -9.88 3.02 14.38
N LEU A 58 -10.76 3.15 15.39
CA LEU A 58 -12.18 2.83 15.25
C LEU A 58 -12.89 3.71 14.22
N ASP A 59 -12.58 5.02 14.20
CA ASP A 59 -13.15 5.96 13.22
C ASP A 59 -12.75 5.58 11.77
N ILE A 60 -11.50 5.17 11.54
CA ILE A 60 -11.03 4.71 10.22
C ILE A 60 -11.76 3.45 9.76
N ILE A 61 -12.08 2.55 10.70
CA ILE A 61 -12.81 1.31 10.40
C ILE A 61 -14.28 1.63 10.07
N GLN A 62 -14.91 2.56 10.80
CA GLN A 62 -16.31 2.95 10.60
C GLN A 62 -16.54 3.72 9.30
N GLN A 63 -15.62 4.60 8.89
CA GLN A 63 -15.74 5.35 7.62
C GLN A 63 -15.64 4.45 6.37
N LYS A 64 -15.31 3.17 6.53
CA LYS A 64 -15.20 2.20 5.44
C LYS A 64 -16.41 1.24 5.34
N GLN A 65 -17.43 1.38 6.20
CA GLN A 65 -18.73 0.70 6.08
C GLN A 65 -19.75 1.57 5.35
#